data_AF-A0A7S2Q3Q3-F1
#
_entry.id   AF-A0A7S2Q3Q3-F1
#
_cell.length_a   1.000
_cell.length_b   1.000
_cell.length_c   1.000
_cell.angle_alpha   90.00
_cell.angle_beta   90.00
_cell.angle_gamma   90.00
#
_symmetry.space_group_name_H-M   'P 1'
#
loop_
_entity.id
_entity.type
_entity.pdbx_description
1 polymer ?
#
loop_
_entity_poly.entity_id
_entity_poly.type
_entity_poly.pdbx_seq_one_letter_code
_entity_poly.pdbx_strand_id
1 'polypeptide(L)'
;SVTSLPQVLFAFVGKDFASLVEISMCTAGFTLTYWPLVGSNLAGSDVFAMAFAYVYCTWGMHHIWAIACPLRTAMLIGVMVAFCDFLFCGIMPKAHELVPAFGGCGLLLLLACPNRWAVSHMLYQHAVGVGSTLPGSNTGHWAEYGFPLDKLPKTCPDATESVGERWRQGNGFACHTGQLYLLGVLFRFVAALCLLATSSAKASGGSLSLGAPSEKHARLVRNLIVIFVVFFVLLELTLLGLTH
;
A
#
# COMPACT_ATOMS: atom_id res chain seq x y z
N SER A 1 20.35 22.15 18.42
CA SER A 1 20.32 21.25 19.59
C SER A 1 20.54 19.83 19.10
N VAL A 2 21.34 19.04 19.80
CA VAL A 2 21.54 17.61 19.45
C VAL A 2 20.29 16.86 19.90
N THR A 3 19.41 16.50 18.97
CA THR A 3 18.27 15.63 19.25
C THR A 3 18.79 14.21 19.44
N SER A 4 18.53 13.60 20.61
CA SER A 4 18.91 12.21 20.84
C SER A 4 18.05 11.27 19.98
N LEU A 5 18.56 10.09 19.63
CA LEU A 5 17.82 9.08 18.85
C LEU A 5 16.45 8.76 19.46
N PRO A 6 16.31 8.59 20.80
CA PRO A 6 15.00 8.39 21.42
C PRO A 6 14.04 9.57 21.20
N GLN A 7 14.53 10.81 21.24
CA GLN A 7 13.68 11.98 20.98
C GLN A 7 13.15 11.99 19.54
N VAL A 8 13.98 11.60 18.56
CA VAL A 8 13.54 11.49 17.16
C VAL A 8 12.47 10.41 17.01
N LEU A 9 12.63 9.27 17.68
CA LEU A 9 11.63 8.19 17.67
C LEU A 9 10.32 8.60 18.34
N PHE A 10 10.37 9.21 19.54
CA PHE A 10 9.16 9.68 20.21
C PHE A 10 8.45 10.77 19.41
N ALA A 11 9.20 11.68 18.78
CA ALA A 11 8.62 12.68 17.88
C ALA A 11 7.96 12.04 16.65
N PHE A 12 8.57 10.98 16.09
CA PHE A 12 7.98 10.22 14.98
C PHE A 12 6.67 9.54 15.40
N VAL A 13 6.66 8.83 16.54
CA VAL A 13 5.46 8.15 17.05
C VAL A 13 4.35 9.15 17.40
N GLY A 14 4.69 10.27 18.06
CA GLY A 14 3.72 11.32 18.38
C GLY A 14 3.10 11.95 17.13
N LYS A 15 3.94 12.22 16.11
CA LYS A 15 3.45 12.71 14.82
C LYS A 15 2.60 11.66 14.09
N ASP A 16 2.98 10.40 14.16
CA ASP A 16 2.22 9.28 13.59
C ASP A 16 0.80 9.21 14.17
N PHE A 17 0.70 9.26 15.49
CA PHE A 17 -0.59 9.23 16.18
C PHE A 17 -1.49 10.43 15.80
N ALA A 18 -0.92 11.63 15.73
CA ALA A 18 -1.66 12.81 15.28
C ALA A 18 -2.17 12.65 13.84
N SER A 19 -1.35 12.10 12.94
CA SER A 19 -1.75 11.83 11.55
C SER A 19 -2.82 10.75 11.46
N LEU A 20 -2.83 9.73 12.32
CA LEU A 20 -3.92 8.74 12.36
C LEU A 20 -5.28 9.37 12.69
N VAL A 21 -5.31 10.36 13.60
CA VAL A 21 -6.54 11.10 13.93
C VAL A 21 -7.01 11.93 12.72
N GLU A 22 -6.08 12.63 12.06
CA GLU A 22 -6.39 13.42 10.86
C GLU A 22 -6.94 12.55 9.72
N ILE A 23 -6.30 11.41 9.47
CA ILE A 23 -6.74 10.42 8.47
C ILE A 23 -8.12 9.87 8.84
N SER A 24 -8.37 9.57 10.12
CA SER A 24 -9.69 9.11 10.60
C SER A 24 -10.78 10.14 10.32
N MET A 25 -10.52 11.43 10.58
CA MET A 25 -11.48 12.50 10.33
C MET A 25 -11.74 12.70 8.83
N CYS A 26 -10.68 12.69 8.02
CA CYS A 26 -10.78 12.82 6.56
C CYS A 26 -11.60 11.67 5.96
N THR A 27 -11.33 10.44 6.39
CA THR A 27 -11.99 9.23 5.88
C THR A 27 -13.43 9.12 6.36
N ALA A 28 -13.74 9.59 7.58
CA ALA A 28 -15.12 9.74 8.04
C ALA A 28 -15.90 10.73 7.17
N GLY A 29 -15.32 11.91 6.88
CA GLY A 29 -15.94 12.90 5.99
C GLY A 29 -16.16 12.37 4.57
N PHE A 30 -15.17 11.66 4.02
CA PHE A 30 -15.32 10.97 2.73
C PHE A 30 -16.43 9.93 2.77
N THR A 31 -16.48 9.08 3.80
CA THR A 31 -17.49 8.02 3.89
C THR A 31 -18.90 8.59 4.00
N LEU A 32 -19.11 9.59 4.87
CA LEU A 32 -20.41 10.23 5.07
C LEU A 32 -20.95 10.91 3.80
N THR A 33 -20.07 11.34 2.91
CA THR A 33 -20.45 12.00 1.65
C THR A 33 -20.57 11.01 0.50
N TYR A 34 -19.59 10.11 0.33
CA TYR A 34 -19.50 9.21 -0.81
C TYR A 34 -20.46 8.02 -0.73
N TRP A 35 -20.55 7.37 0.44
CA TRP A 35 -21.37 6.17 0.62
C TRP A 35 -22.84 6.35 0.20
N PRO A 36 -23.56 7.41 0.62
CA PRO A 36 -24.96 7.59 0.20
C PRO A 36 -25.12 7.93 -1.29
N LEU A 37 -24.07 8.44 -1.96
CA LEU A 37 -24.13 8.85 -3.36
C LEU A 37 -23.89 7.70 -4.33
N VAL A 38 -23.05 6.73 -3.97
CA VAL A 38 -22.57 5.71 -4.91
C VAL A 38 -23.60 4.59 -5.18
N GLY A 39 -24.63 4.47 -4.34
CA GLY A 39 -25.67 3.43 -4.49
C GLY A 39 -25.13 1.99 -4.43
N SER A 40 -24.02 1.78 -3.71
CA SER A 40 -23.38 0.46 -3.59
C SER A 40 -24.01 -0.42 -2.52
N ASN A 41 -23.85 -1.74 -2.65
CA ASN A 41 -24.23 -2.71 -1.61
C ASN A 41 -23.26 -2.80 -0.41
N LEU A 42 -22.25 -1.92 -0.34
CA LEU A 42 -21.29 -1.91 0.76
C LEU A 42 -21.92 -1.31 2.02
N ALA A 43 -21.60 -1.85 3.19
CA ALA A 43 -21.91 -1.16 4.44
C ALA A 43 -21.03 0.09 4.59
N GLY A 44 -21.55 1.14 5.24
CA GLY A 44 -20.79 2.36 5.48
C GLY A 44 -19.50 2.12 6.28
N SER A 45 -19.51 1.14 7.20
CA SER A 45 -18.32 0.71 7.94
C SER A 45 -17.23 0.13 7.04
N ASP A 46 -17.59 -0.60 5.98
CA ASP A 46 -16.63 -1.19 5.04
C ASP A 46 -15.99 -0.11 4.18
N VAL A 47 -16.79 0.86 3.72
CA VAL A 47 -16.30 2.04 2.99
C VAL A 47 -15.33 2.84 3.87
N PHE A 48 -15.67 3.05 5.15
CA PHE A 48 -14.78 3.72 6.10
C PHE A 48 -13.47 2.96 6.30
N ALA A 49 -13.54 1.66 6.61
CA ALA A 49 -12.36 0.85 6.88
C ALA A 49 -11.42 0.79 5.67
N MET A 50 -11.99 0.60 4.47
CA MET A 50 -11.24 0.59 3.22
C MET A 50 -10.61 1.96 2.92
N ALA A 51 -11.38 3.05 3.02
CA ALA A 51 -10.87 4.40 2.79
C ALA A 51 -9.77 4.75 3.79
N PHE A 52 -9.95 4.40 5.05
CA PHE A 52 -8.94 4.57 6.09
C PHE A 52 -7.66 3.80 5.75
N ALA A 53 -7.76 2.51 5.45
CA ALA A 53 -6.61 1.68 5.14
C ALA A 53 -5.86 2.20 3.89
N TYR A 54 -6.60 2.61 2.86
CA TYR A 54 -6.03 3.20 1.64
C TYR A 54 -5.31 4.52 1.91
N VAL A 55 -5.94 5.46 2.62
CA VAL A 55 -5.33 6.76 2.94
C VAL A 55 -4.12 6.58 3.87
N TYR A 56 -4.22 5.69 4.87
CA TYR A 56 -3.09 5.36 5.75
C TYR A 56 -1.91 4.79 4.98
N CYS A 57 -2.17 3.85 4.07
CA CYS A 57 -1.15 3.22 3.25
C CYS A 57 -0.47 4.23 2.30
N THR A 58 -1.25 5.00 1.55
CA THR A 58 -0.71 6.03 0.63
C THR A 58 0.03 7.13 1.38
N TRP A 59 -0.49 7.57 2.52
CA TRP A 59 0.21 8.52 3.38
C TRP A 59 1.57 7.97 3.86
N GLY A 60 1.60 6.72 4.32
CA GLY A 60 2.85 6.05 4.74
C GLY A 60 3.88 6.02 3.60
N MET A 61 3.45 5.65 2.40
CA MET A 61 4.28 5.62 1.20
C MET A 61 4.84 7.01 0.84
N HIS A 62 4.00 8.04 0.79
CA HIS A 62 4.46 9.41 0.51
C HIS A 62 5.39 9.96 1.59
N HIS A 63 5.22 9.54 2.84
CA HIS A 63 6.06 9.94 3.95
C HIS A 63 7.53 9.50 3.78
N ILE A 64 7.77 8.32 3.16
CA ILE A 64 9.11 7.84 2.83
C ILE A 64 9.83 8.86 1.94
N TRP A 65 9.17 9.31 0.86
CA TRP A 65 9.72 10.28 -0.08
C TRP A 65 9.91 11.66 0.55
N ALA A 66 8.99 12.08 1.42
CA ALA A 66 9.10 13.35 2.15
C ALA A 66 10.32 13.39 3.10
N ILE A 67 10.75 12.24 3.63
CA ILE A 67 11.98 12.13 4.43
C ILE A 67 13.21 12.07 3.52
N ALA A 68 13.14 11.28 2.45
CA ALA A 68 14.28 10.98 1.58
C ALA A 68 14.68 12.15 0.67
N CYS A 69 13.73 13.00 0.27
CA CYS A 69 13.93 14.02 -0.76
C CYS A 69 13.55 15.43 -0.27
N PRO A 70 14.05 16.50 -0.92
CA PRO A 70 13.54 17.85 -0.73
C PRO A 70 12.05 17.93 -1.05
N LEU A 71 11.31 18.82 -0.37
CA LEU A 71 9.85 18.92 -0.44
C LEU A 71 9.30 18.94 -1.88
N ARG A 72 9.85 19.77 -2.78
CA ARG A 72 9.39 19.88 -4.17
C ARG A 72 9.56 18.58 -4.95
N THR A 73 10.70 17.90 -4.76
CA THR A 73 10.98 16.61 -5.39
C THR A 73 10.09 15.52 -4.83
N ALA A 74 9.88 15.49 -3.51
CA ALA A 74 8.99 14.54 -2.86
C ALA A 74 7.54 14.66 -3.36
N MET A 75 7.05 15.90 -3.57
CA MET A 75 5.73 16.14 -4.15
C MET A 75 5.61 15.58 -5.58
N LEU A 76 6.60 15.86 -6.44
CA LEU A 76 6.63 15.32 -7.81
C LEU A 76 6.68 13.79 -7.82
N ILE A 77 7.54 13.18 -7.01
CA ILE A 77 7.62 11.72 -6.89
C ILE A 77 6.29 11.17 -6.37
N GLY A 78 5.65 11.83 -5.41
CA GLY A 78 4.34 11.43 -4.90
C GLY A 78 3.29 11.38 -6.01
N VAL A 79 3.21 12.40 -6.86
CA VAL A 79 2.28 12.41 -8.00
C VAL A 79 2.62 11.28 -9.00
N MET A 80 3.91 11.08 -9.30
CA MET A 80 4.32 10.00 -10.21
C MET A 80 3.98 8.61 -9.65
N VAL A 81 4.19 8.38 -8.35
CA VAL A 81 3.85 7.12 -7.69
C VAL A 81 2.35 6.90 -7.69
N ALA A 82 1.53 7.92 -7.38
CA ALA A 82 0.07 7.82 -7.45
C ALA A 82 -0.41 7.50 -8.87
N PHE A 83 0.23 8.08 -9.89
CA PHE A 83 -0.06 7.76 -11.29
C PHE A 83 0.35 6.32 -11.64
N CYS A 84 1.51 5.86 -11.19
CA CYS A 84 1.91 4.46 -11.33
C CYS A 84 0.93 3.51 -10.63
N ASP A 85 0.50 3.82 -9.41
CA ASP A 85 -0.50 3.02 -8.68
C ASP A 85 -1.82 2.95 -9.44
N PHE A 86 -2.23 4.03 -10.09
CA PHE A 86 -3.41 4.02 -10.95
C PHE A 86 -3.19 3.13 -12.18
N LEU A 87 -2.06 3.26 -12.89
CA LEU A 87 -1.75 2.45 -14.07
C LEU A 87 -1.60 0.96 -13.77
N PHE A 88 -1.06 0.62 -12.60
CA PHE A 88 -0.77 -0.74 -12.18
C PHE A 88 -1.81 -1.30 -11.20
N CYS A 89 -2.99 -0.68 -11.09
CA CYS A 89 -4.08 -1.21 -10.25
C CYS A 89 -4.72 -2.50 -10.78
N GLY A 90 -4.31 -2.98 -11.97
CA GLY A 90 -4.72 -4.27 -12.52
C GLY A 90 -6.14 -4.33 -13.07
N ILE A 91 -6.74 -3.17 -13.37
CA ILE A 91 -8.01 -3.05 -14.12
C ILE A 91 -7.72 -3.03 -15.63
N MET A 92 -6.87 -2.11 -16.08
CA MET A 92 -6.38 -1.98 -17.46
C MET A 92 -4.94 -1.45 -17.43
N PRO A 93 -3.91 -2.26 -17.73
CA PRO A 93 -3.97 -3.69 -18.06
C PRO A 93 -4.47 -4.58 -16.91
N LYS A 94 -4.97 -5.77 -17.24
CA LYS A 94 -5.56 -6.67 -16.25
C LYS A 94 -4.47 -7.27 -15.37
N ALA A 95 -4.78 -7.59 -14.12
CA ALA A 95 -3.78 -8.16 -13.21
C ALA A 95 -3.08 -9.42 -13.75
N HIS A 96 -3.81 -10.34 -14.40
CA HIS A 96 -3.19 -11.55 -14.96
C HIS A 96 -2.21 -11.26 -16.11
N GLU A 97 -2.38 -10.15 -16.82
CA GLU A 97 -1.44 -9.68 -17.86
C GLU A 97 -0.22 -9.00 -17.23
N LEU A 98 -0.42 -8.31 -16.12
CA LEU A 98 0.66 -7.65 -15.37
C LEU A 98 1.52 -8.63 -14.58
N VAL A 99 0.97 -9.71 -14.03
CA VAL A 99 1.77 -10.67 -13.23
C VAL A 99 3.03 -11.18 -13.96
N PRO A 100 2.96 -11.67 -15.22
CA PRO A 100 4.15 -12.11 -15.95
C PRO A 100 5.01 -10.96 -16.49
N ALA A 101 4.52 -9.71 -16.46
CA ALA A 101 5.27 -8.56 -16.97
C ALA A 101 6.57 -8.34 -16.19
N PHE A 102 7.54 -7.69 -16.85
CA PHE A 102 8.86 -7.36 -16.27
C PHE A 102 9.61 -8.58 -15.72
N GLY A 103 9.47 -9.75 -16.37
CA GLY A 103 10.12 -10.98 -15.93
C GLY A 103 9.52 -11.56 -14.63
N GLY A 104 8.23 -11.34 -14.38
CA GLY A 104 7.53 -11.80 -13.17
C GLY A 104 7.50 -10.78 -12.03
N CYS A 105 8.21 -9.65 -12.16
CA CYS A 105 8.19 -8.58 -11.17
C CYS A 105 6.86 -7.82 -11.12
N GLY A 106 5.99 -7.96 -12.13
CA GLY A 106 4.70 -7.28 -12.13
C GLY A 106 3.76 -7.72 -10.99
N LEU A 107 3.92 -8.94 -10.46
CA LEU A 107 3.22 -9.34 -9.23
C LEU A 107 3.59 -8.46 -8.04
N LEU A 108 4.88 -8.12 -7.89
CA LEU A 108 5.34 -7.26 -6.79
C LEU A 108 4.77 -5.85 -6.91
N LEU A 109 4.67 -5.32 -8.13
CA LEU A 109 4.03 -4.02 -8.39
C LEU A 109 2.55 -4.04 -8.00
N LEU A 110 1.82 -5.11 -8.35
CA LEU A 110 0.42 -5.28 -7.97
C LEU A 110 0.23 -5.39 -6.45
N LEU A 111 1.09 -6.16 -5.78
CA LEU A 111 1.03 -6.35 -4.33
C LEU A 111 1.39 -5.08 -3.55
N ALA A 112 2.30 -4.25 -4.09
CA ALA A 112 2.69 -2.98 -3.50
C ALA A 112 1.71 -1.83 -3.79
N CYS A 113 0.75 -2.03 -4.71
CA CYS A 113 -0.16 -1.00 -5.17
C CYS A 113 -1.39 -0.88 -4.23
N PRO A 114 -1.55 0.22 -3.46
CA PRO A 114 -2.69 0.37 -2.57
C PRO A 114 -4.02 0.45 -3.34
N ASN A 115 -4.02 1.06 -4.53
CA ASN A 115 -5.20 1.13 -5.40
C ASN A 115 -5.70 -0.26 -5.81
N ARG A 116 -4.80 -1.19 -6.11
CA ARG A 116 -5.15 -2.57 -6.47
C ARG A 116 -5.99 -3.21 -5.37
N TRP A 117 -5.48 -3.20 -4.14
CA TRP A 117 -6.17 -3.80 -3.00
C TRP A 117 -7.48 -3.11 -2.66
N ALA A 118 -7.50 -1.78 -2.70
CA ALA A 118 -8.70 -1.00 -2.39
C ALA A 118 -9.83 -1.29 -3.39
N VAL A 119 -9.53 -1.19 -4.70
CA VAL A 119 -10.53 -1.49 -5.75
C VAL A 119 -10.94 -2.94 -5.66
N SER A 120 -9.99 -3.86 -5.55
CA SER A 120 -10.26 -5.30 -5.51
C SER A 120 -11.19 -5.68 -4.36
N HIS A 121 -11.00 -5.08 -3.19
CA HIS A 121 -11.87 -5.29 -2.03
C HIS A 121 -13.22 -4.58 -2.18
N MET A 122 -13.24 -3.36 -2.69
CA MET A 122 -14.48 -2.62 -2.93
C MET A 122 -15.42 -3.38 -3.87
N LEU A 123 -14.87 -3.90 -4.96
CA LEU A 123 -15.61 -4.67 -5.96
C LEU A 123 -16.08 -6.01 -5.40
N TYR A 124 -15.26 -6.67 -4.57
CA TYR A 124 -15.67 -7.86 -3.84
C TYR A 124 -16.87 -7.58 -2.93
N GLN A 125 -16.78 -6.58 -2.06
CA GLN A 125 -17.86 -6.21 -1.13
C GLN A 125 -19.12 -5.73 -1.86
N HIS A 126 -18.97 -5.04 -2.99
CA HIS A 126 -20.11 -4.67 -3.82
C HIS A 126 -20.86 -5.91 -4.35
N ALA A 127 -20.12 -6.94 -4.75
CA ALA A 127 -20.66 -8.17 -5.32
C ALA A 127 -21.29 -9.09 -4.26
N VAL A 128 -20.74 -9.16 -3.04
CA VAL A 128 -21.26 -10.02 -1.95
C VAL A 128 -22.19 -9.30 -0.97
N GLY A 129 -22.26 -7.96 -1.04
CA GLY A 129 -23.00 -7.13 -0.10
C GLY A 129 -24.51 -7.41 -0.09
N VAL A 130 -25.15 -7.04 1.02
CA VAL A 130 -26.60 -7.20 1.20
C VAL A 130 -27.33 -6.35 0.16
N GLY A 131 -28.23 -6.97 -0.61
CA GLY A 131 -28.91 -6.30 -1.73
C GLY A 131 -28.24 -6.51 -3.08
N SER A 132 -27.14 -7.28 -3.13
CA SER A 132 -26.59 -7.78 -4.39
C SER A 132 -27.61 -8.69 -5.09
N THR A 133 -28.38 -8.10 -6.00
CA THR A 133 -28.99 -8.87 -7.08
C THR A 133 -27.86 -9.08 -8.07
N LEU A 134 -27.19 -10.24 -8.06
CA LEU A 134 -26.22 -10.61 -9.11
C LEU A 134 -27.04 -11.23 -10.25
N PRO A 135 -27.57 -10.47 -11.23
CA PRO A 135 -28.34 -11.08 -12.29
C PRO A 135 -27.31 -11.58 -13.29
N GLY A 136 -27.47 -12.80 -13.81
CA GLY A 136 -26.52 -13.41 -14.76
C GLY A 136 -26.27 -12.62 -16.06
N SER A 137 -26.82 -11.40 -16.22
CA SER A 137 -26.70 -10.58 -17.43
C SER A 137 -25.45 -9.70 -17.52
N ASN A 138 -24.77 -9.37 -16.41
CA ASN A 138 -23.59 -8.47 -16.43
C ASN A 138 -22.25 -9.14 -16.09
N THR A 139 -22.21 -10.48 -16.02
CA THR A 139 -21.00 -11.23 -15.67
C THR A 139 -19.83 -10.98 -16.65
N GLY A 140 -20.13 -10.77 -17.94
CA GLY A 140 -19.13 -10.48 -18.97
C GLY A 140 -18.37 -9.18 -18.73
N HIS A 141 -19.07 -8.10 -18.34
CA HIS A 141 -18.45 -6.78 -18.18
C HIS A 141 -17.40 -6.76 -17.06
N TRP A 142 -17.66 -7.42 -15.93
CA TRP A 142 -16.69 -7.52 -14.84
C TRP A 142 -15.50 -8.41 -15.19
N ALA A 143 -15.74 -9.50 -15.93
CA ALA A 143 -14.68 -10.38 -16.43
C ALA A 143 -13.73 -9.64 -17.40
N GLU A 144 -14.23 -8.69 -18.18
CA GLU A 144 -13.40 -7.83 -19.04
C GLU A 144 -12.36 -7.03 -18.23
N TYR A 145 -12.65 -6.65 -16.99
CA TYR A 145 -11.70 -5.97 -16.10
C TYR A 145 -10.92 -6.90 -15.16
N GLY A 146 -11.06 -8.23 -15.33
CA GLY A 146 -10.38 -9.21 -14.48
C GLY A 146 -11.07 -9.50 -13.15
N PHE A 147 -12.38 -9.24 -13.04
CA PHE A 147 -13.21 -9.50 -11.86
C PHE A 147 -14.39 -10.44 -12.18
N PRO A 148 -14.13 -11.67 -12.67
CA PRO A 148 -15.18 -12.60 -13.09
C PRO A 148 -16.08 -13.05 -11.92
N LEU A 149 -17.37 -12.70 -11.97
CA LEU A 149 -18.33 -12.98 -10.89
C LEU A 149 -18.55 -14.48 -10.64
N ASP A 150 -18.33 -15.34 -11.64
CA ASP A 150 -18.37 -16.80 -11.50
C ASP A 150 -17.27 -17.35 -10.59
N LYS A 151 -16.18 -16.61 -10.40
CA LYS A 151 -15.09 -16.98 -9.49
C LYS A 151 -15.30 -16.50 -8.05
N LEU A 152 -16.30 -15.64 -7.80
CA LEU A 152 -16.57 -15.07 -6.48
C LEU A 152 -16.72 -16.13 -5.37
N PRO A 153 -17.43 -17.26 -5.57
CA PRO A 153 -17.56 -18.30 -4.54
C PRO A 153 -16.22 -18.99 -4.19
N LYS A 154 -15.25 -18.97 -5.12
CA LYS A 154 -13.91 -19.54 -4.92
C LYS A 154 -12.91 -18.51 -4.37
N THR A 155 -13.33 -17.25 -4.26
CA THR A 155 -12.47 -16.15 -3.83
C THR A 155 -12.32 -16.13 -2.31
N CYS A 156 -13.40 -16.36 -1.55
CA CYS A 156 -13.40 -16.51 -0.08
C CYS A 156 -14.71 -17.16 0.40
N PRO A 157 -14.73 -17.82 1.58
CA PRO A 157 -13.64 -18.06 2.53
C PRO A 157 -12.76 -19.29 2.23
N ASP A 158 -13.14 -20.13 1.26
CA ASP A 158 -12.46 -21.40 0.94
C ASP A 158 -11.24 -21.23 0.02
N ALA A 159 -10.60 -20.06 0.05
CA ALA A 159 -9.44 -19.78 -0.78
C ALA A 159 -8.26 -20.67 -0.36
N THR A 160 -8.05 -21.76 -1.09
CA THR A 160 -6.86 -22.62 -0.95
C THR A 160 -5.67 -22.04 -1.70
N GLU A 161 -5.94 -21.17 -2.67
CA GLU A 161 -4.94 -20.50 -3.50
C GLU A 161 -4.48 -19.19 -2.87
N SER A 162 -3.21 -18.84 -3.06
CA SER A 162 -2.70 -17.56 -2.63
C SER A 162 -3.18 -16.42 -3.53
N VAL A 163 -3.21 -15.19 -3.03
CA VAL A 163 -3.63 -13.99 -3.81
C VAL A 163 -2.88 -13.88 -5.14
N GLY A 164 -1.57 -14.15 -5.14
CA GLY A 164 -0.76 -14.08 -6.35
C GLY A 164 -1.20 -15.08 -7.43
N GLU A 165 -1.56 -16.31 -7.03
CA GLU A 165 -2.04 -17.32 -7.96
C GLU A 165 -3.45 -17.01 -8.47
N ARG A 166 -4.34 -16.51 -7.60
CA ARG A 166 -5.66 -16.04 -8.00
C ARG A 166 -5.59 -14.95 -9.06
N TRP A 167 -4.68 -13.98 -8.88
CA TRP A 167 -4.48 -12.92 -9.85
C TRP A 167 -3.91 -13.44 -11.18
N ARG A 168 -3.02 -14.44 -11.18
CA ARG A 168 -2.56 -15.12 -12.41
C ARG A 168 -3.70 -15.81 -13.14
N GLN A 169 -4.62 -16.41 -12.42
CA GLN A 169 -5.78 -17.06 -12.99
C GLN A 169 -6.88 -16.07 -13.41
N GLY A 170 -6.65 -14.76 -13.30
CA GLY A 170 -7.63 -13.74 -13.66
C GLY A 170 -8.78 -13.60 -12.66
N ASN A 171 -8.62 -14.08 -11.42
CA ASN A 171 -9.51 -13.77 -10.31
C ASN A 171 -8.97 -12.55 -9.56
N GLY A 172 -9.44 -11.36 -9.91
CA GLY A 172 -8.87 -10.12 -9.40
C GLY A 172 -9.31 -9.70 -7.99
N PHE A 173 -10.25 -10.40 -7.36
CA PHE A 173 -10.87 -10.01 -6.08
C PHE A 173 -9.96 -10.19 -4.86
N ALA A 174 -10.24 -9.43 -3.79
CA ALA A 174 -9.54 -9.46 -2.51
C ALA A 174 -10.56 -9.35 -1.38
N CYS A 175 -10.51 -10.25 -0.42
CA CYS A 175 -11.60 -10.41 0.55
C CYS A 175 -11.45 -9.56 1.80
N HIS A 176 -10.23 -9.09 2.07
CA HIS A 176 -9.90 -8.44 3.33
C HIS A 176 -9.11 -7.17 3.09
N THR A 177 -9.44 -6.12 3.83
CA THR A 177 -8.66 -4.88 3.90
C THR A 177 -7.37 -5.03 4.70
N GLY A 178 -7.17 -6.15 5.41
CA GLY A 178 -6.01 -6.39 6.26
C GLY A 178 -4.67 -6.17 5.55
N GLN A 179 -4.59 -6.49 4.25
CA GLN A 179 -3.36 -6.32 3.49
C GLN A 179 -3.01 -4.86 3.23
N LEU A 180 -4.01 -3.98 3.12
CA LEU A 180 -3.77 -2.53 3.07
C LEU A 180 -3.26 -1.99 4.40
N TYR A 181 -3.80 -2.47 5.52
CA TYR A 181 -3.30 -2.09 6.83
C TYR A 181 -1.85 -2.55 7.02
N LEU A 182 -1.55 -3.79 6.67
CA LEU A 182 -0.19 -4.34 6.76
C LEU A 182 0.79 -3.56 5.87
N LEU A 183 0.38 -3.27 4.63
CA LEU A 183 1.18 -2.47 3.69
C LEU A 183 1.41 -1.04 4.21
N GLY A 184 0.42 -0.43 4.84
CA GLY A 184 0.57 0.86 5.51
C GLY A 184 1.56 0.82 6.68
N VAL A 185 1.43 -0.18 7.57
CA VAL A 185 2.38 -0.39 8.68
C VAL A 185 3.80 -0.61 8.15
N LEU A 186 3.95 -1.39 7.08
CA LEU A 186 5.23 -1.62 6.40
C LEU A 186 5.84 -0.30 5.91
N PHE A 187 5.08 0.54 5.21
CA PHE A 187 5.59 1.84 4.75
C PHE A 187 5.95 2.76 5.91
N ARG A 188 5.23 2.71 7.04
CA ARG A 188 5.59 3.47 8.25
C ARG A 188 6.86 2.98 8.91
N PHE A 189 7.06 1.67 8.95
CA PHE A 189 8.31 1.09 9.43
C PHE A 189 9.48 1.52 8.56
N VAL A 190 9.34 1.43 7.23
CA VAL A 190 10.36 1.92 6.28
C VAL A 190 10.63 3.42 6.46
N ALA A 191 9.58 4.24 6.62
CA ALA A 191 9.71 5.67 6.87
C ALA A 191 10.49 5.96 8.17
N ALA A 192 10.22 5.21 9.25
CA ALA A 192 10.96 5.32 10.50
C ALA A 192 12.46 5.02 10.31
N LEU A 193 12.78 3.95 9.58
CA LEU A 193 14.16 3.60 9.24
C LEU A 193 14.84 4.68 8.39
N CYS A 194 14.14 5.23 7.39
CA CYS A 194 14.63 6.36 6.60
C CYS A 194 14.88 7.60 7.47
N LEU A 195 14.02 7.86 8.46
CA LEU A 195 14.20 8.98 9.39
C LEU A 195 15.42 8.78 10.28
N LEU A 196 15.62 7.56 10.82
CA LEU A 196 16.80 7.24 11.62
C LEU A 196 18.09 7.36 10.80
N ALA A 197 18.06 6.87 9.56
CA ALA A 197 19.18 6.96 8.64
C ALA A 197 19.56 8.42 8.33
N THR A 198 18.56 9.23 7.95
CA THR A 198 18.75 10.63 7.57
C THR A 198 19.10 11.51 8.76
N SER A 199 18.52 11.28 9.93
CA SER A 199 18.87 12.00 11.17
C SER A 199 20.28 11.65 11.63
N SER A 200 20.69 10.38 11.58
CA SER A 200 22.06 9.97 11.90
C SER A 200 23.07 10.59 10.95
N ALA A 201 22.77 10.63 9.65
CA ALA A 201 23.61 11.28 8.65
C ALA A 201 23.73 12.80 8.86
N LYS A 202 22.65 13.46 9.27
CA LYS A 202 22.63 14.92 9.55
C LYS A 202 23.30 15.28 10.88
N ALA A 203 22.99 14.57 11.96
CA ALA A 203 23.57 14.78 13.29
C ALA A 203 25.10 14.65 13.26
N SER A 204 25.58 13.87 12.30
CA SER A 204 26.98 13.69 12.03
C SER A 204 27.69 14.86 11.34
N GLY A 205 26.98 15.88 10.88
CA GLY A 205 27.57 17.02 10.16
C GLY A 205 27.68 16.83 8.65
N GLY A 206 26.87 15.94 8.05
CA GLY A 206 26.94 15.63 6.61
C GLY A 206 28.07 14.68 6.22
N SER A 207 29.01 14.42 7.14
CA SER A 207 29.99 13.32 7.13
C SER A 207 29.80 12.53 8.42
N LEU A 208 29.39 11.25 8.37
CA LEU A 208 29.09 10.43 9.56
C LEU A 208 30.11 10.60 10.72
N SER A 209 29.64 11.07 11.89
CA SER A 209 30.35 11.37 13.14
C SER A 209 30.46 10.11 13.99
N LEU A 210 30.79 9.01 13.35
CA LEU A 210 31.69 8.06 13.97
C LEU A 210 33.06 8.55 13.53
N GLY A 211 34.04 8.70 14.41
CA GLY A 211 35.41 9.10 14.05
C GLY A 211 36.15 8.13 13.11
N ALA A 212 35.44 7.43 12.22
CA ALA A 212 35.94 6.66 11.11
C ALA A 212 36.09 7.58 9.89
N PRO A 213 37.31 7.75 9.35
CA PRO A 213 37.67 8.74 8.33
C PRO A 213 37.18 8.41 6.91
N SER A 214 36.07 7.69 6.75
CA SER A 214 35.73 7.16 5.44
C SER A 214 34.27 7.34 5.10
N GLU A 215 34.04 8.21 4.12
CA GLU A 215 32.86 8.28 3.24
C GLU A 215 32.29 6.90 2.87
N LYS A 216 33.14 5.86 2.85
CA LYS A 216 32.76 4.46 2.66
C LYS A 216 31.80 3.93 3.73
N HIS A 217 31.96 4.28 5.00
CA HIS A 217 31.05 3.82 6.08
C HIS A 217 29.68 4.47 5.96
N ALA A 218 29.63 5.75 5.57
CA ALA A 218 28.37 6.44 5.29
C ALA A 218 27.61 5.84 4.12
N ARG A 219 28.32 5.56 3.02
CA ARG A 219 27.75 4.86 1.88
C ARG A 219 27.34 3.42 2.26
N LEU A 220 28.11 2.73 3.08
CA LEU A 220 27.82 1.37 3.55
C LEU A 220 26.53 1.33 4.36
N VAL A 221 26.38 2.20 5.38
CA VAL A 221 25.15 2.25 6.19
C VAL A 221 23.94 2.63 5.34
N ARG A 222 24.07 3.61 4.44
CA ARG A 222 23.01 3.93 3.48
C ARG A 222 22.64 2.74 2.61
N ASN A 223 23.63 2.07 2.03
CA ASN A 223 23.40 0.92 1.16
C ASN A 223 22.82 -0.27 1.92
N LEU A 224 23.25 -0.51 3.16
CA LEU A 224 22.68 -1.56 4.03
C LEU A 224 21.23 -1.27 4.39
N ILE A 225 20.88 -0.01 4.65
CA ILE A 225 19.49 0.39 4.91
C ILE A 225 18.65 0.25 3.63
N VAL A 226 19.18 0.63 2.47
CA VAL A 226 18.49 0.42 1.19
C VAL A 226 18.30 -1.08 0.92
N ILE A 227 19.34 -1.90 1.11
CA ILE A 227 19.27 -3.35 0.93
C ILE A 227 18.29 -3.97 1.93
N PHE A 228 18.30 -3.54 3.18
CA PHE A 228 17.37 -4.01 4.20
C PHE A 228 15.93 -3.62 3.88
N VAL A 229 15.68 -2.39 3.42
CA VAL A 229 14.36 -1.94 3.00
C VAL A 229 13.89 -2.72 1.78
N VAL A 230 14.75 -2.91 0.77
CA VAL A 230 14.43 -3.72 -0.41
C VAL A 230 14.14 -5.16 -0.01
N PHE A 231 14.99 -5.78 0.81
CA PHE A 231 14.81 -7.14 1.29
C PHE A 231 13.52 -7.29 2.09
N PHE A 232 13.25 -6.36 3.02
CA PHE A 232 12.08 -6.41 3.88
C PHE A 232 10.78 -6.18 3.09
N VAL A 233 10.80 -5.24 2.14
CA VAL A 233 9.67 -5.05 1.20
C VAL A 233 9.47 -6.29 0.34
N LEU A 234 10.53 -6.90 -0.20
CA LEU A 234 10.41 -8.13 -0.98
C LEU A 234 9.90 -9.31 -0.15
N LEU A 235 10.36 -9.45 1.10
CA LEU A 235 9.93 -10.48 2.03
C LEU A 235 8.45 -10.33 2.35
N GLU A 236 8.02 -9.12 2.71
CA GLU A 236 6.62 -8.84 3.05
C GLU A 236 5.70 -8.91 1.83
N LEU A 237 6.14 -8.48 0.65
CA LEU A 237 5.39 -8.71 -0.58
C LEU A 237 5.28 -10.21 -0.90
N THR A 238 6.31 -10.99 -0.59
CA THR A 238 6.23 -12.45 -0.72
C THR A 238 5.24 -13.03 0.27
N LEU A 239 5.24 -12.58 1.53
CA LEU A 239 4.28 -13.01 2.55
C LEU A 239 2.85 -12.63 2.14
N LEU A 240 2.62 -11.40 1.68
CA LEU A 240 1.34 -10.95 1.14
C LEU A 240 0.90 -11.79 -0.06
N GLY A 241 1.81 -12.12 -0.96
CA GLY A 241 1.54 -12.99 -2.11
C GLY A 241 1.19 -14.44 -1.73
N LEU A 242 1.60 -14.87 -0.53
CA LEU A 242 1.29 -16.18 0.06
C LEU A 242 0.04 -16.16 0.95
N THR A 243 -0.51 -14.98 1.29
CA THR A 243 -1.78 -14.90 2.02
C THR A 243 -2.93 -15.45 1.17
N HIS A 244 -3.84 -16.15 1.85
CA HIS A 244 -5.04 -16.74 1.27
C HIS A 244 -6.18 -15.71 1.21
#